data_AF-A0A558G169-F1
#
_entry.id   AF-A0A558G169-F1
#
_cell.length_a   1.000
_cell.length_b   1.000
_cell.length_c   1.000
_cell.angle_alpha   90.00
_cell.angle_beta   90.00
_cell.angle_gamma   90.00
#
_symmetry.space_group_name_H-M   'P 1'
#
loop_
_entity.id
_entity.type
_entity.pdbx_description
1 polymer ?
#
loop_
_entity_poly.entity_id
_entity_poly.type
_entity_poly.pdbx_seq_one_letter_code
_entity_poly.pdbx_strand_id
1 'polypeptide(L)'
;HVNKKMEDCTGEEILAELCHHLGYTDRLEELRETATCIPCMMPFITSQFMPRTPGDRPEVVPAGSNNLAFLGQFAEVPDDVVFTVEYSVRSALMAVHELFDAEGDVPPVSTHQYEPDVLLDTVRAAFR
;
A
#
# COMPACT_ATOMS: atom_id res chain seq x y z
N HIS A 1 -20.10 -6.33 -18.99
CA HIS A 1 -21.49 -6.81 -18.89
C HIS A 1 -22.42 -5.71 -18.39
N VAL A 2 -22.02 -4.96 -17.36
CA VAL A 2 -22.54 -3.67 -16.93
C VAL A 2 -21.82 -2.56 -17.70
N ASN A 3 -22.56 -1.72 -18.42
CA ASN A 3 -22.00 -0.63 -19.25
C ASN A 3 -22.00 0.70 -18.50
N LYS A 4 -21.42 0.72 -17.29
CA LYS A 4 -21.25 1.91 -16.45
C LYS A 4 -19.81 1.97 -15.97
N LYS A 5 -19.32 3.16 -15.61
CA LYS A 5 -18.07 3.24 -14.86
C LYS A 5 -18.28 2.62 -13.48
N MET A 6 -17.26 1.96 -12.92
CA MET A 6 -17.36 1.34 -11.59
C MET A 6 -17.73 2.34 -10.49
N GLU A 7 -17.33 3.62 -10.63
CA GLU A 7 -17.71 4.71 -9.71
C GLU A 7 -19.22 5.02 -9.68
N ASP A 8 -19.94 4.66 -10.75
CA ASP A 8 -21.38 4.86 -10.90
C ASP A 8 -22.19 3.56 -10.63
N CYS A 9 -21.52 2.46 -10.27
CA CYS A 9 -22.14 1.16 -10.05
C CYS A 9 -22.63 0.98 -8.61
N THR A 10 -23.77 0.31 -8.45
CA THR A 10 -24.16 -0.26 -7.15
C THR A 10 -23.30 -1.50 -6.81
N GLY A 11 -23.33 -1.96 -5.57
CA GLY A 11 -22.67 -3.21 -5.20
C GLY A 11 -23.20 -4.43 -5.96
N GLU A 12 -24.50 -4.44 -6.27
CA GLU A 12 -25.13 -5.47 -7.08
C GLU A 12 -24.62 -5.48 -8.53
N GLU A 13 -24.41 -4.30 -9.12
CA GLU A 13 -23.85 -4.17 -10.46
C GLU A 13 -22.38 -4.58 -10.51
N ILE A 14 -21.60 -4.26 -9.47
CA ILE A 14 -20.21 -4.74 -9.33
C ILE A 14 -20.18 -6.27 -9.23
N LEU A 15 -21.07 -6.85 -8.43
CA LEU A 15 -21.19 -8.31 -8.30
C LEU A 15 -21.59 -8.96 -9.63
N ALA A 16 -22.51 -8.36 -10.38
CA ALA A 16 -22.92 -8.83 -11.71
C ALA A 16 -21.77 -8.81 -12.72
N GLU A 17 -20.98 -7.73 -12.77
CA GLU A 17 -19.80 -7.64 -13.64
C GLU A 17 -18.75 -8.71 -13.27
N LEU A 18 -18.51 -8.92 -11.97
CA LEU A 18 -17.62 -9.96 -11.48
C LEU A 18 -18.10 -11.36 -11.89
N CYS A 19 -19.39 -11.68 -11.70
CA CYS A 19 -19.96 -12.97 -12.07
C CYS A 19 -19.81 -13.23 -13.57
N HIS A 20 -19.97 -12.19 -14.40
CA HIS A 20 -19.75 -12.30 -15.83
C HIS A 20 -18.30 -12.66 -16.18
N HIS A 21 -17.31 -11.98 -15.58
CA HIS A 21 -15.89 -12.29 -15.80
C HIS A 21 -15.50 -13.71 -15.33
N LEU A 22 -16.19 -14.24 -14.33
CA LEU A 22 -15.96 -15.59 -13.80
C LEU A 22 -16.78 -16.69 -14.51
N GLY A 23 -17.71 -16.32 -15.39
CA GLY A 23 -18.60 -17.27 -16.07
C GLY A 23 -19.74 -17.82 -15.19
N TYR A 24 -20.07 -17.18 -14.07
CA TYR A 24 -21.12 -17.58 -13.13
C TYR A 24 -22.44 -16.84 -13.34
N THR A 25 -22.77 -16.52 -14.59
CA THR A 25 -24.00 -15.79 -14.93
C THR A 25 -25.27 -16.59 -14.62
N ASP A 26 -25.19 -17.92 -14.59
CA ASP A 26 -26.27 -18.85 -14.25
C ASP A 26 -26.67 -18.79 -12.76
N ARG A 27 -25.75 -18.35 -11.89
CA ARG A 27 -25.96 -18.25 -10.43
C ARG A 27 -26.15 -16.82 -9.94
N LEU A 28 -26.24 -15.85 -10.84
CA LEU A 28 -26.28 -14.43 -10.48
C LEU A 28 -27.48 -14.11 -9.57
N GLU A 29 -28.67 -14.64 -9.84
CA GLU A 29 -29.86 -14.38 -9.00
C GLU A 29 -29.70 -14.92 -7.56
N GLU A 30 -29.17 -16.14 -7.41
CA GLU A 30 -28.86 -16.73 -6.10
C GLU A 30 -27.86 -15.84 -5.33
N LEU A 31 -26.81 -15.36 -6.01
CA LEU A 31 -25.79 -14.51 -5.42
C LEU A 31 -26.33 -13.12 -5.04
N ARG A 32 -27.27 -12.57 -5.81
CA ARG A 32 -27.93 -11.28 -5.49
C ARG A 32 -28.75 -11.37 -4.20
N GLU A 33 -29.34 -12.52 -3.91
CA GLU A 33 -30.13 -12.73 -2.68
C GLU A 33 -29.26 -13.04 -1.45
N THR A 34 -28.09 -13.65 -1.66
CA THR A 34 -27.28 -14.23 -0.57
C THR A 34 -25.99 -13.48 -0.27
N ALA A 35 -25.49 -12.66 -1.19
CA ALA A 35 -24.24 -11.91 -1.04
C ALA A 35 -24.48 -10.41 -0.86
N THR A 36 -23.76 -9.82 0.10
CA THR A 36 -23.76 -8.37 0.32
C THR A 36 -22.48 -7.78 -0.25
N CYS A 37 -22.59 -7.05 -1.37
CA CYS A 37 -21.48 -6.28 -1.94
C CYS A 37 -21.60 -4.80 -1.52
N ILE A 38 -20.64 -4.31 -0.74
CA ILE A 38 -20.61 -2.91 -0.27
C ILE A 38 -19.48 -2.19 -1.01
N PRO A 39 -19.78 -1.34 -2.01
CA PRO A 39 -18.76 -0.55 -2.67
C PRO A 39 -18.15 0.48 -1.71
N CYS A 40 -16.85 0.73 -1.85
CA CYS A 40 -16.14 1.75 -1.09
C CYS A 40 -15.29 2.59 -2.03
N MET A 41 -15.70 3.84 -2.24
CA MET A 41 -14.91 4.81 -3.00
C MET A 41 -13.90 5.48 -2.07
N MET A 42 -12.63 5.33 -2.41
CA MET A 42 -11.52 5.87 -1.63
C MET A 42 -10.70 6.81 -2.51
N PRO A 43 -10.99 8.13 -2.51
CA PRO A 43 -10.38 9.08 -3.46
C PRO A 43 -8.86 9.19 -3.33
N PHE A 44 -8.30 8.80 -2.18
CA PHE A 44 -6.87 8.91 -1.88
C PHE A 44 -6.18 7.55 -1.70
N ILE A 45 -6.82 6.43 -2.08
CA ILE A 45 -6.25 5.08 -1.86
C ILE A 45 -4.88 4.88 -2.50
N THR A 46 -4.58 5.58 -3.60
CA THR A 46 -3.28 5.56 -4.28
C THR A 46 -2.46 6.84 -4.09
N SER A 47 -2.90 7.78 -3.24
CA SER A 47 -2.29 9.12 -3.11
C SER A 47 -0.81 9.10 -2.72
N GLN A 48 -0.39 8.11 -1.93
CA GLN A 48 1.01 7.87 -1.57
C GLN A 48 1.94 7.46 -2.74
N PHE A 49 1.38 7.10 -3.90
CA PHE A 49 2.14 6.80 -5.12
C PHE A 49 2.16 7.97 -6.12
N MET A 50 1.58 9.12 -5.78
CA MET A 50 1.68 10.30 -6.64
C MET A 50 3.16 10.65 -6.86
N PRO A 51 3.53 11.13 -8.07
CA PRO A 51 4.89 11.60 -8.33
C PRO A 51 5.32 12.61 -7.27
N ARG A 52 6.54 12.43 -6.76
CA ARG A 52 7.10 13.21 -5.67
C ARG A 52 8.57 13.54 -5.93
N THR A 53 9.04 14.57 -5.27
CA THR A 53 10.44 15.00 -5.22
C THR A 53 10.96 14.94 -3.79
N PRO A 54 12.28 14.80 -3.58
CA PRO A 54 12.85 14.88 -2.25
C PRO A 54 12.43 16.17 -1.53
N GLY A 55 11.91 16.04 -0.31
CA GLY A 55 11.37 17.16 0.47
C GLY A 55 9.84 17.31 0.44
N ASP A 56 9.12 16.65 -0.48
CA ASP A 56 7.65 16.66 -0.49
C ASP A 56 7.05 15.93 0.72
N ARG A 57 7.82 15.06 1.36
CA ARG A 57 7.50 14.40 2.63
C ARG A 57 8.49 14.87 3.70
N PRO A 58 8.02 15.16 4.94
CA PRO A 58 8.92 15.47 6.04
C PRO A 58 9.70 14.23 6.47
N GLU A 59 10.90 14.43 6.99
CA GLU A 59 11.60 13.38 7.76
C GLU A 59 10.74 12.93 8.95
N VAL A 60 10.95 11.68 9.40
CA VAL A 60 10.22 11.14 10.56
C VAL A 60 10.37 12.06 11.77
N VAL A 61 11.59 12.50 12.08
CA VAL A 61 11.85 13.57 13.04
C VAL A 61 12.56 14.69 12.27
N PRO A 62 11.88 15.80 11.95
CA PRO A 62 12.50 16.89 11.21
C PRO A 62 13.66 17.52 11.98
N ALA A 63 14.72 17.92 11.27
CA ALA A 63 15.86 18.62 11.85
C ALA A 63 15.43 19.79 12.78
N GLY A 64 15.91 19.77 14.02
CA GLY A 64 15.58 20.77 15.06
C GLY A 64 14.28 20.52 15.82
N SER A 65 13.51 19.49 15.46
CA SER A 65 12.39 19.00 16.27
C SER A 65 12.93 18.35 17.54
N ASN A 66 12.29 18.64 18.69
CA ASN A 66 12.63 18.02 19.98
C ASN A 66 11.44 17.26 20.59
N ASN A 67 10.27 17.34 19.96
CA ASN A 67 9.01 16.81 20.53
C ASN A 67 7.91 16.55 19.48
N LEU A 68 8.24 16.58 18.19
CA LEU A 68 7.30 16.33 17.09
C LEU A 68 7.90 15.30 16.12
N ALA A 69 7.09 14.32 15.71
CA ALA A 69 7.43 13.36 14.67
C ALA A 69 6.25 13.18 13.68
N PHE A 70 6.58 12.84 12.43
CA PHE A 70 5.64 12.43 11.40
C PHE A 70 5.76 10.93 11.17
N LEU A 71 4.62 10.22 11.18
CA LEU A 71 4.56 8.76 11.06
C LEU A 71 3.72 8.36 9.85
N GLY A 72 3.97 7.15 9.35
CA GLY A 72 3.15 6.52 8.32
C GLY A 72 3.57 6.87 6.89
N GLN A 73 2.65 6.62 5.96
CA GLN A 73 2.92 6.53 4.51
C GLN A 73 3.41 7.84 3.87
N PHE A 74 3.29 8.96 4.58
CA PHE A 74 3.67 10.29 4.11
C PHE A 74 4.85 10.90 4.87
N ALA A 75 5.51 10.16 5.75
CA ALA A 75 6.82 10.51 6.28
C ALA A 75 7.93 9.94 5.39
N GLU A 76 9.10 10.58 5.33
CA GLU A 76 10.26 10.10 4.58
C GLU A 76 11.02 9.04 5.39
N VAL A 77 11.10 7.84 4.84
CA VAL A 77 11.91 6.73 5.36
C VAL A 77 12.78 6.23 4.20
N PRO A 78 14.11 6.29 4.32
CA PRO A 78 15.02 5.83 3.27
C PRO A 78 14.84 4.34 2.97
N ASP A 79 15.02 3.98 1.70
CA ASP A 79 15.08 2.60 1.17
C ASP A 79 13.85 1.71 1.38
N ASP A 80 12.86 2.14 2.18
CA ASP A 80 11.60 1.41 2.40
C ASP A 80 10.49 1.87 1.43
N VAL A 81 9.45 1.04 1.30
CA VAL A 81 8.34 1.24 0.36
C VAL A 81 7.03 1.49 1.09
N VAL A 82 6.35 2.57 0.71
CA VAL A 82 4.97 2.84 1.12
C VAL A 82 4.02 1.77 0.56
N PHE A 83 2.78 1.76 1.02
CA PHE A 83 1.75 0.73 0.78
C PHE A 83 2.01 -0.56 1.56
N THR A 84 2.79 -0.45 2.62
CA THR A 84 3.06 -1.55 3.54
C THR A 84 2.75 -1.12 4.97
N VAL A 85 2.32 -2.08 5.78
CA VAL A 85 2.21 -1.87 7.24
C VAL A 85 3.60 -1.61 7.82
N GLU A 86 4.62 -2.29 7.29
CA GLU A 86 6.03 -2.17 7.67
C GLU A 86 6.50 -0.71 7.69
N TYR A 87 6.24 0.04 6.63
CA TYR A 87 6.64 1.46 6.53
C TYR A 87 6.11 2.30 7.70
N SER A 88 4.85 2.09 8.09
CA SER A 88 4.25 2.78 9.23
C SER A 88 4.89 2.37 10.55
N VAL A 89 5.14 1.07 10.75
CA VAL A 89 5.79 0.55 11.96
C VAL A 89 7.22 1.07 12.07
N ARG A 90 7.98 1.05 10.97
CA ARG A 90 9.34 1.56 10.87
C ARG A 90 9.43 3.04 11.21
N SER A 91 8.56 3.87 10.63
CA SER A 91 8.52 5.30 10.97
C SER A 91 8.25 5.53 12.46
N ALA A 92 7.39 4.71 13.09
CA ALA A 92 7.12 4.79 14.52
C ALA A 92 8.35 4.39 15.35
N LEU A 93 9.06 3.32 14.96
CA LEU A 93 10.31 2.91 15.61
C LEU A 93 11.37 4.01 15.50
N MET A 94 11.59 4.55 14.30
CA MET A 94 12.53 5.66 14.08
C MET A 94 12.22 6.85 14.99
N ALA A 95 10.96 7.29 15.05
CA ALA A 95 10.55 8.41 15.90
C ALA A 95 10.78 8.15 17.39
N VAL A 96 10.46 6.96 17.88
CA VAL A 96 10.64 6.61 19.31
C VAL A 96 12.12 6.54 19.66
N HIS A 97 12.95 5.92 18.82
CA HIS A 97 14.39 5.84 19.06
C HIS A 97 15.04 7.23 19.06
N GLU A 98 14.67 8.10 18.12
CA GLU A 98 15.27 9.43 18.01
C GLU A 98 14.79 10.43 19.07
N LEU A 99 13.51 10.39 19.48
CA LEU A 99 12.98 11.35 20.47
C LEU A 99 13.19 10.93 21.93
N PHE A 100 13.42 9.65 22.22
CA PHE A 100 13.50 9.12 23.59
C PHE A 100 14.82 8.40 23.90
N ASP A 101 15.80 8.43 22.99
CA ASP A 101 17.08 7.72 23.13
C ASP A 101 16.87 6.24 23.50
N ALA A 102 15.90 5.58 22.85
CA ALA A 102 15.53 4.21 23.16
C ALA A 102 16.68 3.23 22.87
N GLU A 103 16.87 2.22 23.74
CA GLU A 103 17.93 1.22 23.58
C GLU A 103 17.72 0.33 22.34
N GLY A 104 18.80 0.06 21.61
CA GLY A 104 18.81 -0.78 20.42
C GLY A 104 18.74 0.01 19.10
N ASP A 105 18.89 -0.70 17.99
CA ASP A 105 18.84 -0.13 16.65
C ASP A 105 17.50 -0.43 15.98
N VAL A 106 17.01 0.53 15.18
CA VAL A 106 15.92 0.25 14.24
C VAL A 106 16.44 -0.73 13.19
N PRO A 107 15.84 -1.94 13.04
CA PRO A 107 16.33 -2.93 12.07
C PRO A 107 16.34 -2.32 10.66
N PRO A 108 17.40 -2.46 9.85
CA PRO A 108 17.44 -1.86 8.51
C PRO A 108 16.45 -2.55 7.55
N VAL A 109 16.16 -1.90 6.41
CA VAL A 109 15.46 -2.54 5.30
C VAL A 109 16.33 -3.66 4.74
N SER A 110 15.72 -4.78 4.36
CA SER A 110 16.47 -5.90 3.79
C SER A 110 17.19 -5.49 2.50
N THR A 111 18.40 -6.02 2.31
CA THR A 111 19.29 -5.69 1.19
C THR A 111 19.35 -6.81 0.14
N HIS A 112 18.33 -7.67 0.09
CA HIS A 112 18.25 -8.80 -0.86
C HIS A 112 18.44 -8.40 -2.32
N GLN A 113 18.11 -7.15 -2.72
CA GLN A 113 18.35 -6.68 -4.09
C GLN A 113 19.84 -6.69 -4.51
N TYR A 114 20.76 -6.84 -3.56
CA TYR A 114 22.20 -6.93 -3.82
C TYR A 114 22.74 -8.38 -3.77
N GLU A 115 21.91 -9.36 -3.43
CA GLU A 115 22.33 -10.77 -3.38
C GLU A 115 22.45 -11.37 -4.80
N PRO A 116 23.58 -12.01 -5.16
CA PRO A 116 23.79 -12.52 -6.52
C PRO A 116 22.72 -13.52 -7.00
N ASP A 117 22.24 -14.38 -6.11
CA ASP A 117 21.22 -15.38 -6.43
C ASP A 117 19.88 -14.71 -6.73
N VAL A 118 19.49 -13.70 -5.94
CA VAL A 118 18.28 -12.91 -6.15
C VAL A 118 18.35 -12.14 -7.48
N LEU A 119 19.50 -11.55 -7.80
CA LEU A 119 19.71 -10.85 -9.07
C LEU A 119 19.60 -11.79 -10.26
N LEU A 120 20.20 -12.99 -10.18
CA LEU A 120 20.13 -13.99 -11.24
C LEU A 120 18.69 -14.46 -11.46
N ASP A 121 17.96 -14.73 -10.38
CA ASP A 121 16.55 -15.13 -10.48
C ASP A 121 15.64 -14.01 -10.98
N THR A 122 15.94 -12.75 -10.63
CA THR A 122 15.24 -11.57 -11.16
C THR A 122 15.42 -11.46 -12.67
N VAL A 123 16.65 -11.61 -13.18
CA VAL A 123 16.93 -11.60 -14.62
C VAL A 123 16.21 -12.76 -15.31
N ARG A 124 16.28 -13.96 -14.75
CA ARG A 124 15.55 -15.12 -15.31
C ARG A 124 14.05 -14.87 -15.38
N ALA A 125 13.45 -14.32 -14.33
CA ALA A 125 12.02 -14.02 -14.29
C ALA A 125 11.62 -12.93 -15.30
N ALA A 126 12.47 -11.92 -15.52
CA ALA A 126 12.21 -10.85 -16.47
C ALA A 126 12.17 -11.32 -17.95
N PHE A 127 12.79 -12.47 -18.26
CA PHE A 127 12.81 -13.07 -19.60
C PHE A 127 12.04 -14.40 -19.69
N ARG A 128 11.18 -14.70 -18.72
CA ARG A 128 10.20 -15.80 -18.79
C ARG A 128 8.96 -15.38 -19.55
#